data_AF-K7TML4-F1
#
_entry.id   AF-K7TML4-F1
#
_cell.length_a   1.000
_cell.length_b   1.000
_cell.length_c   1.000
_cell.angle_alpha   90.00
_cell.angle_beta   90.00
_cell.angle_gamma   90.00
#
_symmetry.space_group_name_H-M   'P 1'
#
loop_
_entity.id
_entity.type
_entity.pdbx_description
1 polymer ?
#
loop_
_entity_poly.entity_id
_entity_poly.type
_entity_poly.pdbx_seq_one_letter_code
_entity_poly.pdbx_strand_id
1 'polypeptide(L)' 'MGLSSAQSQLSVLDSSSRLGLKPWQKTKPCIEILCNNQVLSPEMSLATVRTYIWKKPEDLILHYRVVQPR' A
#
# COMPACT_ATOMS: atom_id res chain seq x y z
N MET A 1 17.52 25.16 -56.32
CA MET A 1 16.98 25.83 -55.12
C MET A 1 16.45 24.76 -54.16
N GLY A 2 16.99 24.37 -53.01
CA GLY A 2 18.24 24.53 -52.23
C GLY A 2 18.32 23.30 -51.26
N LEU A 3 19.50 22.68 -51.05
CA LEU A 3 20.28 22.57 -49.79
C LEU A 3 19.48 22.15 -48.53
N SER A 4 19.88 21.31 -47.57
CA SER A 4 21.04 20.47 -47.23
C SER A 4 20.77 19.91 -45.81
N SER A 5 21.27 18.70 -45.47
CA SER A 5 21.58 18.21 -44.10
C SER A 5 20.40 18.00 -43.11
N ALA A 6 20.39 17.09 -42.14
CA ALA A 6 21.48 16.43 -41.44
C ALA A 6 21.04 15.08 -40.81
N GLN A 7 22.03 14.20 -40.74
CA GLN A 7 22.16 12.94 -40.00
C GLN A 7 21.94 13.10 -38.49
N SER A 8 21.33 12.11 -37.84
CA SER A 8 21.65 11.70 -36.46
C SER A 8 21.26 10.26 -36.23
N GLN A 9 22.15 9.36 -36.63
CA GLN A 9 22.38 8.10 -35.95
C GLN A 9 22.99 8.45 -34.60
N LEU A 10 22.42 7.99 -33.47
CA LEU A 10 23.20 7.90 -32.25
C LEU A 10 22.71 6.77 -31.34
N SER A 11 23.63 5.79 -31.20
CA SER A 11 23.95 5.02 -30.01
C SER A 11 22.90 4.07 -29.42
N VAL A 12 23.07 2.80 -29.78
CA VAL A 12 23.23 1.68 -28.84
C VAL A 12 23.78 2.18 -27.49
N LEU A 13 22.99 2.06 -26.44
CA LEU A 13 23.49 1.95 -25.06
C LEU A 13 22.91 0.67 -24.49
N ASP A 14 23.69 -0.40 -24.65
CA ASP A 14 23.71 -1.49 -23.69
C ASP A 14 24.14 -0.95 -22.32
N SER A 15 23.77 -1.69 -21.29
CA SER A 15 24.28 -1.61 -19.93
C SER A 15 23.57 -0.70 -18.94
N SER A 16 23.18 -1.38 -17.86
CA SER A 16 22.90 -0.86 -16.53
C SER A 16 21.50 -0.25 -16.39
N SER A 17 20.50 -1.00 -15.94
CA SER A 17 20.53 -1.69 -14.66
C SER A 17 19.31 -2.58 -14.62
N ARG A 18 19.50 -3.78 -14.09
CA ARG A 18 18.47 -4.49 -13.35
C ARG A 18 17.94 -3.58 -12.24
N LEU A 19 17.08 -2.63 -12.60
CA LEU A 19 16.24 -1.89 -11.69
C LEU A 19 15.21 -2.90 -11.21
N GLY A 20 15.66 -3.73 -10.26
CA GLY A 20 14.81 -4.61 -9.50
C GLY A 20 13.73 -3.74 -8.88
N LEU A 21 12.58 -3.70 -9.56
CA LEU A 21 11.33 -3.20 -9.01
C LEU A 21 10.91 -4.16 -7.91
N LYS A 22 11.52 -3.99 -6.74
CA LYS A 22 10.96 -4.43 -5.49
C LYS A 22 11.08 -3.30 -4.46
N PRO A 23 10.32 -2.19 -4.60
CA PRO A 23 10.21 -1.19 -3.52
C PRO A 23 9.56 -1.76 -2.24
N TRP A 24 8.92 -2.93 -2.32
CA TRP A 24 8.10 -3.51 -1.26
C TRP A 24 8.77 -4.62 -0.42
N GLN A 25 10.10 -4.72 -0.42
CA GLN A 25 10.81 -5.71 0.43
C GLN A 25 11.08 -5.21 1.85
N LYS A 26 10.51 -4.08 2.23
CA LYS A 26 10.51 -3.61 3.61
C LYS A 26 9.20 -4.09 4.22
N THR A 27 9.29 -5.17 5.00
CA THR A 27 8.26 -5.77 5.88
C THR A 27 6.88 -5.12 5.74
N LYS A 28 5.93 -5.82 5.11
CA LYS A 28 4.55 -5.36 5.01
C LYS A 28 4.10 -4.91 6.40
N PRO A 29 3.82 -3.61 6.62
CA PRO A 29 3.34 -3.16 7.92
C PRO A 29 2.05 -3.91 8.20
N CYS A 30 2.01 -4.63 9.32
CA CYS A 30 0.80 -5.29 9.75
C CYS A 30 -0.05 -4.24 10.45
N ILE A 31 -1.36 -4.20 10.19
CA ILE A 31 -2.26 -3.22 10.78
C ILE A 31 -3.24 -3.98 11.64
N GLU A 32 -3.36 -3.57 12.89
CA GLU A 32 -4.40 -4.03 13.78
C GLU A 32 -5.51 -2.99 13.84
N ILE A 33 -6.75 -3.45 13.68
CA ILE A 33 -7.94 -2.63 13.87
C ILE A 33 -8.49 -2.91 15.26
N LEU A 34 -8.87 -1.86 15.96
CA LEU A 34 -9.44 -1.93 17.30
C LEU A 34 -10.80 -1.25 17.34
N CYS A 35 -11.73 -1.81 18.11
CA CYS A 35 -12.99 -1.18 18.48
C CYS A 35 -13.14 -1.28 19.99
N ASN A 36 -13.45 -0.18 20.68
CA ASN A 36 -13.52 -0.14 22.15
C ASN A 36 -12.27 -0.75 22.82
N ASN A 37 -11.06 -0.41 22.33
CA ASN A 37 -9.78 -0.94 22.79
C ASN A 37 -9.57 -2.46 22.62
N GLN A 38 -10.45 -3.18 21.93
CA GLN A 38 -10.27 -4.59 21.59
C GLN A 38 -9.82 -4.76 20.14
N VAL A 39 -8.79 -5.59 19.92
CA VAL A 39 -8.33 -5.96 18.57
C VAL A 39 -9.38 -6.82 17.88
N LEU A 40 -9.70 -6.48 16.64
CA LEU A 40 -10.67 -7.18 15.80
C LEU A 40 -9.98 -8.21 14.92
N SER A 41 -10.62 -9.37 14.71
CA SER A 41 -10.20 -10.30 13.66
C SER A 41 -10.44 -9.68 12.28
N PRO A 42 -9.51 -9.82 11.32
CA PRO A 42 -9.69 -9.34 9.95
C PRO A 42 -10.84 -10.04 9.20
N GLU A 43 -11.32 -11.17 9.69
CA GLU A 43 -12.43 -11.94 9.08
C GLU A 43 -13.80 -11.40 9.49
N MET A 44 -13.86 -10.53 10.50
CA MET A 44 -15.10 -9.97 11.04
C MET A 44 -15.68 -8.90 10.11
N SER A 45 -16.98 -9.01 9.81
CA SER A 45 -17.69 -7.95 9.07
C SER A 45 -17.93 -6.71 9.93
N LEU A 46 -17.97 -5.52 9.31
CA LEU A 46 -18.32 -4.28 10.02
C LEU A 46 -19.73 -4.32 10.63
N ALA A 47 -20.66 -5.05 10.01
CA ALA A 47 -21.99 -5.27 10.58
C ALA A 47 -21.92 -6.06 11.91
N THR A 48 -21.07 -7.10 11.96
CA THR A 48 -20.82 -7.87 13.19
C THR A 48 -20.18 -6.98 14.25
N VAL A 49 -19.19 -6.17 13.90
CA VAL A 49 -18.53 -5.25 14.82
C VAL A 49 -19.54 -4.23 15.37
N ARG A 50 -20.40 -3.68 14.51
CA ARG A 50 -21.47 -2.75 14.89
C ARG A 50 -22.42 -3.37 15.92
N THR A 51 -22.93 -4.56 15.63
CA THR A 51 -23.96 -5.22 16.43
C THR A 51 -23.42 -5.81 17.74
N TYR A 52 -22.22 -6.40 17.71
CA TYR A 52 -21.74 -7.21 18.83
C TYR A 52 -20.63 -6.55 19.66
N ILE A 53 -19.90 -5.58 19.09
CA ILE A 53 -18.72 -4.99 19.75
C ILE A 53 -18.98 -3.52 20.12
N TRP A 54 -19.45 -2.71 19.16
CA TRP A 54 -19.70 -1.30 19.41
C TRP A 54 -20.92 -1.11 20.30
N LYS A 55 -22.08 -1.66 19.92
CA LYS A 55 -23.32 -1.66 20.71
C LYS A 55 -23.83 -0.28 21.15
N LYS A 56 -23.34 0.81 20.56
CA LYS A 56 -23.83 2.16 20.83
C LYS A 56 -24.58 2.73 19.61
N PRO A 57 -25.55 3.64 19.81
CA PRO A 57 -26.35 4.20 18.72
C PRO A 57 -25.57 5.18 17.84
N GLU A 58 -24.50 5.81 18.35
CA GLU A 58 -23.62 6.72 17.60
C GLU A 58 -22.83 5.95 16.54
N ASP A 59 -22.18 6.64 15.60
CA ASP A 59 -21.41 6.01 14.52
C ASP A 59 -20.32 5.07 15.02
N LEU A 60 -20.04 4.02 14.23
CA LEU A 60 -19.01 3.03 14.56
C LEU A 60 -17.62 3.69 14.47
N ILE A 61 -16.91 3.78 15.60
CA ILE A 61 -15.54 4.29 15.65
C ILE A 61 -14.55 3.13 15.73
N LEU A 62 -13.61 3.11 14.79
CA LEU A 62 -12.49 2.16 14.76
C LEU A 62 -11.17 2.92 14.95
N HIS A 63 -10.31 2.37 15.80
CA HIS A 63 -8.93 2.80 15.94
C HIS A 63 -8.04 1.85 15.15
N TYR A 64 -6.90 2.34 14.65
CA TYR A 64 -5.91 1.49 13.99
C TYR A 64 -4.53 1.75 14.58
N ARG A 65 -3.67 0.72 14.54
CA ARG A 65 -2.24 0.88 14.81
C ARG A 65 -1.42 0.03 13.86
N VAL A 66 -0.22 0.53 13.53
CA VAL A 66 0.76 -0.22 12.75
C VAL A 66 1.58 -1.07 13.71
N VAL A 67 1.61 -2.38 13.48
CA VAL A 67 2.46 -3.33 14.18
C VAL A 67 3.54 -3.86 13.23
N GLN A 68 4.76 -3.92 13.73
CA GLN A 68 5.85 -4.53 12.97
C GLN A 68 5.72 -6.06 13.13
N PRO A 69 5.65 -6.83 12.04
CA PRO A 69 5.74 -8.28 12.13
C PRO A 69 7.10 -8.63 12.72
N ARG A 70 7.11 -9.33 13.86
CA ARG A 70 8.32 -9.75 14.57
C ARG A 70 8.89 -11.04 13.98
#